data_AF-A0A951KBK2-F1
#
_entry.id   AF-A0A951KBK2-F1
#
_cell.length_a   1.000
_cell.length_b   1.000
_cell.length_c   1.000
_cell.angle_alpha   90.00
_cell.angle_beta   90.00
_cell.angle_gamma   90.00
#
_symmetry.space_group_name_H-M   'P 1'
#
loop_
_entity.id
_entity.type
_entity.pdbx_description
1 polymer ?
#
loop_
_entity_poly.entity_id
_entity_poly.type
_entity_poly.pdbx_seq_one_letter_code
_entity_poly.pdbx_strand_id
1 'polypeptide(L)'
;GGLKRLDIGEVLYLSQHKDSRLIALDDALTQLEQAAPRKARIVELRYFGGLSVEETAAVLKVSVETVTRDWRLARGWLLTEVGKTSR
;
A
#
# COMPACT_ATOMS: atom_id res chain seq x y z
N GLY A 1 -23.75 9.00 -18.71
CA GLY A 1 -22.35 8.83 -18.26
C GLY A 1 -21.45 9.49 -19.26
N GLY A 2 -20.76 10.56 -18.88
CA GLY A 2 -19.86 11.31 -19.76
C GLY A 2 -18.48 10.66 -19.77
N LEU A 3 -18.17 9.90 -20.81
CA LEU A 3 -16.78 9.52 -21.08
C LEU A 3 -16.07 10.78 -21.57
N LYS A 4 -15.30 11.41 -20.69
CA LYS A 4 -14.44 12.54 -21.05
C LYS A 4 -13.42 12.01 -22.07
N ARG A 5 -13.48 12.50 -23.31
CA ARG A 5 -12.48 12.21 -24.34
C ARG A 5 -11.16 12.81 -23.87
N LEU A 6 -10.25 11.95 -23.40
CA LEU A 6 -8.89 12.34 -23.07
C LEU A 6 -8.05 12.29 -24.34
N ASP A 7 -7.15 13.26 -24.50
CA ASP A 7 -6.15 13.22 -25.55
C ASP A 7 -5.15 12.08 -25.29
N ILE A 8 -4.57 11.53 -26.37
CA ILE A 8 -3.60 10.42 -26.27
C ILE A 8 -2.39 10.81 -25.42
N GLY A 9 -1.94 12.08 -25.48
CA GLY A 9 -0.87 12.60 -24.62
C GLY A 9 -1.28 12.66 -23.15
N GLU A 10 -2.52 13.05 -22.85
CA GLU A 10 -3.07 13.05 -21.49
C GLU A 10 -3.20 11.62 -20.93
N VAL A 11 -3.64 10.67 -21.76
CA VAL A 11 -3.70 9.25 -21.40
C VAL A 11 -2.30 8.69 -21.12
N LEU A 12 -1.32 8.99 -21.97
CA LEU A 12 0.06 8.50 -21.82
C LEU A 12 0.71 9.06 -20.54
N TYR A 13 0.54 10.36 -20.27
CA TYR A 13 1.04 11.01 -19.06
C TYR A 13 0.42 10.42 -17.78
N LEU A 14 -0.89 10.19 -17.78
CA LEU A 14 -1.58 9.57 -16.65
C LEU A 14 -1.15 8.11 -16.42
N SER A 15 -0.88 7.36 -17.49
CA SER A 15 -0.38 5.98 -17.41
C SER A 15 1.04 5.95 -16.85
N GLN A 16 1.96 6.77 -17.37
CA GLN A 16 3.33 6.87 -16.86
C GLN A 16 3.37 7.23 -15.38
N HIS A 17 2.53 8.18 -14.93
CA HIS A 17 2.44 8.55 -13.52
C HIS A 17 1.76 7.50 -12.65
N LYS A 18 0.92 6.63 -13.21
CA LYS A 18 0.39 5.48 -12.47
C LYS A 18 1.45 4.40 -12.31
N ASP A 19 2.18 4.10 -13.38
CA ASP A 19 3.24 3.08 -13.37
C ASP A 19 4.36 3.47 -12.38
N SER A 20 4.78 4.74 -12.37
CA SER A 20 5.80 5.23 -11.42
C SER A 20 5.32 5.14 -9.96
N ARG A 21 4.04 5.42 -9.69
CA ARG A 21 3.46 5.27 -8.34
C ARG A 21 3.35 3.81 -7.91
N LEU A 22 3.08 2.90 -8.83
CA LEU A 22 3.05 1.46 -8.56
C LEU A 22 4.46 0.95 -8.22
N ILE A 23 5.47 1.36 -8.99
CA ILE A 23 6.89 1.03 -8.71
C ILE A 23 7.30 1.59 -7.34
N ALA A 24 6.98 2.86 -7.06
CA ALA A 24 7.26 3.48 -5.77
C ALA A 24 6.60 2.75 -4.58
N LEU A 25 5.42 2.19 -4.78
CA LEU A 25 4.73 1.40 -3.76
C LEU A 25 5.42 0.06 -3.53
N ASP A 26 5.86 -0.61 -4.58
CA ASP A 26 6.59 -1.89 -4.50
C ASP A 26 7.92 -1.73 -3.76
N ASP A 27 8.69 -0.69 -4.10
CA ASP A 27 9.94 -0.34 -3.42
C ASP A 27 9.70 -0.01 -1.94
N ALA A 28 8.64 0.76 -1.64
CA ALA A 28 8.29 1.11 -0.27
C ALA A 28 7.86 -0.13 0.53
N LEU A 29 7.09 -1.05 -0.06
CA LEU A 29 6.71 -2.30 0.59
C LEU A 29 7.93 -3.18 0.88
N THR A 30 8.87 -3.29 -0.05
CA THR A 30 10.15 -4.01 0.15
C THR A 30 10.94 -3.42 1.32
N GLN A 31 11.03 -2.09 1.40
CA GLN A 31 11.68 -1.42 2.53
C GLN A 31 10.94 -1.64 3.86
N LEU A 32 9.61 -1.63 3.84
CA LEU A 32 8.80 -1.91 5.03
C LEU A 32 8.99 -3.35 5.51
N GLU A 33 9.12 -4.31 4.60
CA GLU A 33 9.38 -5.72 4.93
C GLU A 33 10.72 -5.88 5.65
N GLN A 34 11.76 -5.19 5.18
CA GLN A 34 13.08 -5.21 5.82
C GLN A 34 13.06 -4.53 7.20
N ALA A 35 12.41 -3.38 7.34
CA ALA A 35 12.42 -2.60 8.57
C ALA A 35 11.41 -3.11 9.62
N ALA A 36 10.26 -3.60 9.19
CA ALA A 36 9.16 -4.01 10.06
C ALA A 36 8.34 -5.17 9.44
N PRO A 37 8.88 -6.41 9.44
CA PRO A 37 8.29 -7.56 8.75
C PRO A 37 6.82 -7.82 9.10
N ARG A 38 6.44 -7.69 10.38
CA ARG A 38 5.04 -7.90 10.81
C ARG A 38 4.10 -6.84 10.23
N LYS A 39 4.56 -5.60 10.08
CA LYS A 39 3.76 -4.50 9.50
C LYS A 39 3.55 -4.72 8.01
N ALA A 40 4.59 -5.14 7.28
CA ALA A 40 4.48 -5.54 5.89
C ALA A 40 3.48 -6.70 5.73
N ARG A 41 3.59 -7.74 6.55
CA ARG A 41 2.66 -8.89 6.50
C ARG A 41 1.21 -8.50 6.80
N ILE A 42 0.98 -7.58 7.73
CA ILE A 42 -0.37 -7.03 7.98
C ILE A 42 -0.88 -6.29 6.73
N VAL A 43 -0.02 -5.56 6.02
CA VAL A 43 -0.41 -4.89 4.78
C VAL A 43 -0.79 -5.90 3.70
N GLU A 44 0.01 -6.95 3.53
CA GLU A 44 -0.29 -8.01 2.58
C GLU A 44 -1.63 -8.67 2.84
N LEU A 45 -1.85 -9.14 4.07
CA LEU A 45 -3.07 -9.86 4.43
C LEU A 45 -4.32 -8.98 4.29
N ARG A 46 -4.24 -7.73 4.71
CA ARG A 46 -5.41 -6.83 4.73
C ARG A 46 -5.71 -6.18 3.39
N TYR A 47 -4.67 -5.77 2.67
CA TYR A 47 -4.84 -5.02 1.43
C TYR A 47 -4.88 -5.93 0.20
N PHE A 48 -3.97 -6.92 0.11
CA PHE A 48 -3.93 -7.85 -1.02
C PHE A 48 -4.73 -9.13 -0.75
N GLY A 49 -4.70 -9.64 0.48
CA GLY A 49 -5.47 -10.81 0.88
C GLY A 49 -6.94 -10.53 1.19
N GLY A 50 -7.31 -9.26 1.41
CA GLY A 50 -8.68 -8.85 1.73
C GLY A 50 -9.17 -9.25 3.13
N LEU A 51 -8.27 -9.66 4.03
CA LEU A 51 -8.63 -10.09 5.38
C LEU A 51 -9.06 -8.92 6.26
N SER A 52 -10.02 -9.20 7.15
CA SER A 52 -10.40 -8.33 8.26
C SER A 52 -9.28 -8.22 9.30
N VAL A 53 -9.45 -7.31 10.28
CA VAL A 53 -8.47 -7.12 11.36
C VAL A 53 -8.42 -8.36 12.24
N GLU A 54 -9.58 -8.96 12.50
CA GLU A 54 -9.80 -10.14 13.31
C GLU A 54 -9.19 -11.39 12.65
N GLU A 55 -9.42 -11.58 11.35
CA GLU A 55 -8.81 -12.67 10.58
C GLU A 55 -7.28 -12.51 10.51
N THR A 56 -6.80 -11.29 10.29
CA THR A 56 -5.37 -11.00 10.30
C THR A 56 -4.75 -11.29 11.67
N ALA A 57 -5.44 -10.92 12.76
CA ALA A 57 -4.99 -11.19 14.12
C ALA A 57 -4.91 -12.70 14.39
N ALA A 58 -5.90 -13.47 13.94
CA ALA A 58 -5.91 -14.92 14.03
C ALA A 58 -4.75 -15.56 13.24
N VAL A 59 -4.52 -15.14 12.00
CA VAL A 59 -3.41 -15.65 11.15
C VAL A 59 -2.05 -15.35 11.76
N LEU A 60 -1.85 -14.14 12.28
CA LEU A 60 -0.57 -13.70 12.84
C LEU A 60 -0.39 -14.06 14.32
N LYS A 61 -1.41 -14.65 14.96
CA LYS A 61 -1.41 -15.01 16.39
C LYS A 61 -1.06 -13.83 17.30
N VAL A 62 -1.64 -12.66 17.02
CA VAL A 62 -1.50 -11.43 17.82
C VAL A 62 -2.87 -10.87 18.19
N SER A 63 -2.92 -9.87 19.06
CA SER A 63 -4.20 -9.21 19.39
C SER A 63 -4.72 -8.33 18.24
N VAL A 64 -6.04 -8.18 18.15
CA VAL A 64 -6.72 -7.25 17.24
C VAL A 64 -6.20 -5.81 17.40
N GLU A 65 -5.92 -5.39 18.64
CA GLU A 65 -5.31 -4.10 18.95
C GLU A 65 -3.92 -3.96 18.32
N THR A 66 -3.10 -5.01 18.38
CA THR A 66 -1.77 -5.04 17.75
C THR A 66 -1.88 -4.86 16.25
N VAL A 67 -2.79 -5.58 15.59
CA VAL A 67 -3.03 -5.45 14.15
C VAL A 67 -3.49 -4.04 13.80
N THR A 68 -4.42 -3.47 14.58
CA THR A 68 -4.96 -2.12 14.35
C THR A 68 -3.87 -1.06 14.45
N ARG A 69 -3.06 -1.11 15.51
CA ARG A 69 -1.93 -0.19 15.72
C ARG A 69 -0.87 -0.35 14.62
N ASP A 70 -0.48 -1.59 14.34
CA ASP A 70 0.58 -1.86 13.36
C ASP A 70 0.15 -1.51 11.94
N TRP A 71 -1.12 -1.73 11.57
CA TRP A 71 -1.71 -1.26 10.32
C TRP A 71 -1.68 0.26 10.16
N ARG A 72 -2.11 1.00 11.20
CA ARG A 72 -2.10 2.48 11.16
C ARG A 72 -0.69 3.01 10.90
N LEU A 73 0.30 2.44 11.60
CA LEU A 73 1.71 2.79 11.43
C LEU A 73 2.23 2.42 10.04
N ALA A 74 1.93 1.21 9.56
CA ALA A 74 2.33 0.75 8.23
C ALA A 74 1.78 1.66 7.12
N ARG A 75 0.48 1.97 7.18
CA ARG A 75 -0.20 2.81 6.18
C ARG A 75 0.32 4.24 6.18
N GLY A 76 0.53 4.83 7.37
CA GLY A 76 1.09 6.19 7.48
C GLY A 76 2.52 6.27 6.96
N TRP A 77 3.33 5.24 7.23
CA TRP A 77 4.69 5.15 6.73
C TRP A 77 4.71 4.98 5.19
N LEU A 78 3.91 4.06 4.63
CA LEU A 78 3.84 3.85 3.18
C LEU A 78 3.40 5.10 2.41
N LEU A 79 2.40 5.84 2.94
CA LEU A 79 1.97 7.11 2.34
C LEU A 79 3.11 8.15 2.31
N THR A 80 3.94 8.16 3.36
CA THR A 80 5.09 9.06 3.44
C THR A 80 6.18 8.63 2.46
N GLU A 81 6.45 7.33 2.35
CA GLU A 81 7.54 6.81 1.52
C GLU A 81 7.23 6.92 0.02
N VAL A 82 6.03 6.50 -0.41
CA VAL A 82 5.60 6.65 -1.81
C VAL A 82 5.57 8.12 -2.25
N GLY A 83 5.25 9.03 -1.32
CA GLY A 83 5.28 10.46 -1.57
C GLY A 83 6.69 11.07 -1.73
N LYS A 84 7.73 10.39 -1.23
CA LYS A 84 9.14 10.78 -1.44
C LYS A 84 9.67 10.28 -2.77
N THR A 85 9.34 9.04 -3.16
CA THR A 85 9.84 8.40 -4.39
C THR A 85 9.28 9.05 -5.67
N SER A 86 8.13 9.72 -5.58
CA SER A 86 7.49 10.41 -6.72
C SER A 86 7.96 11.86 -6.93
N ARG A 87 8.99 12.35 -6.22
CA ARG A 87 9.55 13.71 -6.40
C ARG A 87 10.78 13.74 -7.30
#